data_AF-A0A9P7DBW5-F1
#
_entry.id   AF-A0A9P7DBW5-F1
#
_cell.length_a   1.000
_cell.length_b   1.000
_cell.length_c   1.000
_cell.angle_alpha   90.00
_cell.angle_beta   90.00
_cell.angle_gamma   90.00
#
_symmetry.space_group_name_H-M   'P 1'
#
loop_
_entity.id
_entity.type
_entity.pdbx_description
1 polymer ?
#
loop_
_entity_poly.entity_id
_entity_poly.type
_entity_poly.pdbx_seq_one_letter_code
_entity_poly.pdbx_strand_id
1 'polypeptide(L)'
;MPGDNMDDDSLTQTQTRSSQRKKDQYLRPSNRSIPDILANPQTPSNVIDAATARIELTSRGMLIPVSGASIETLVESLLEFTLQAPGLTRLHTDIIRAIAIMLDQADYVLKAQRIANETTLQMSGLFNRLEKLIDRQEATNSPTNPTSGNMVNPQDSSIVDQVAAVIAPQMEKVITFTKTLTDTLGQAEETQCSLIREREEKEQDLKTSAERIEEAADAFYHSAEDCQNAMKLLTPSLDSAQNKINSLST
;
A
#
# COMPACT_ATOMS: atom_id res chain seq x y z
N MET A 1 -28.77 59.71 17.68
CA MET A 1 -29.60 58.68 17.06
C MET A 1 -28.72 57.45 16.87
N PRO A 2 -28.67 56.54 17.85
CA PRO A 2 -27.93 55.28 17.73
C PRO A 2 -28.85 54.23 17.07
N GLY A 3 -28.36 53.62 16.01
CA GLY A 3 -29.04 52.54 15.28
C GLY A 3 -28.45 51.18 15.67
N ASP A 4 -29.36 50.35 16.15
CA ASP A 4 -29.40 48.88 16.24
C ASP A 4 -28.13 48.08 15.93
N ASN A 5 -27.64 47.41 16.99
CA ASN A 5 -26.93 46.14 16.92
C ASN A 5 -27.91 45.04 16.51
N MET A 6 -27.61 44.34 15.41
CA MET A 6 -28.13 42.99 15.18
C MET A 6 -26.97 42.00 15.22
N ASP A 7 -27.02 41.14 16.23
CA ASP A 7 -26.21 39.95 16.37
C ASP A 7 -26.56 38.96 15.25
N ASP A 8 -25.58 38.64 14.40
CA ASP A 8 -25.65 37.54 13.43
C ASP A 8 -24.59 36.50 13.78
N ASP A 9 -24.94 35.64 14.73
CA ASP A 9 -24.11 34.54 15.23
C ASP A 9 -24.85 33.22 14.96
N SER A 10 -24.88 32.77 13.70
CA SER A 10 -25.58 31.52 13.36
C SER A 10 -25.10 30.80 12.09
N LEU A 11 -23.80 30.72 11.81
CA LEU A 11 -23.30 29.86 10.72
C LEU A 11 -22.01 29.13 11.07
N THR A 12 -22.08 28.05 11.85
CA THR A 12 -21.07 26.96 11.84
C THR A 12 -21.54 25.73 12.62
N GLN A 13 -22.71 25.15 12.29
CA GLN A 13 -23.09 23.88 12.94
C GLN A 13 -23.98 22.94 12.11
N THR A 14 -23.66 22.71 10.83
CA THR A 14 -24.38 21.68 10.05
C THR A 14 -23.54 20.87 9.07
N GLN A 15 -22.20 20.99 9.07
CA GLN A 15 -21.35 20.28 8.10
C GLN A 15 -20.59 19.06 8.61
N THR A 16 -20.66 18.72 9.90
CA THR A 16 -19.89 17.59 10.47
C THR A 16 -20.70 16.29 10.64
N ARG A 17 -22.02 16.30 10.47
CA ARG A 17 -22.86 15.09 10.67
C ARG A 17 -23.13 14.25 9.42
N SER A 18 -22.90 14.77 8.20
CA SER A 18 -23.17 13.99 6.98
C SER A 18 -22.02 13.04 6.61
N SER A 19 -20.79 13.33 7.04
CA SER A 19 -19.61 12.51 6.75
C SER A 19 -19.48 11.26 7.65
N GLN A 20 -20.13 11.23 8.82
CA GLN A 20 -20.15 10.04 9.68
C GLN A 20 -21.14 8.98 9.20
N ARG A 21 -22.32 9.36 8.67
CA ARG A 21 -23.29 8.39 8.15
C ARG A 21 -22.82 7.60 6.93
N LYS A 22 -21.86 8.12 6.15
CA LYS A 22 -21.27 7.37 5.02
C LYS A 22 -20.19 6.37 5.44
N LYS A 23 -19.57 6.50 6.63
CA LYS A 23 -18.56 5.53 7.09
C LYS A 23 -19.17 4.25 7.65
N ASP A 24 -20.32 4.35 8.32
CA ASP A 24 -20.97 3.19 8.94
C ASP A 24 -21.69 2.27 7.94
N GLN A 25 -21.91 2.72 6.70
CA GLN A 25 -22.61 1.94 5.69
C GLN A 25 -21.72 0.91 4.98
N TYR A 26 -20.39 1.00 5.13
CA TYR A 26 -19.43 0.05 4.54
C TYR A 26 -19.02 -1.10 5.48
N LEU A 27 -19.54 -1.14 6.71
CA LEU A 27 -19.18 -2.14 7.72
C LEU A 27 -20.27 -3.19 7.96
N ARG A 28 -21.34 -3.22 7.14
CA ARG A 28 -22.29 -4.35 7.21
C ARG A 28 -21.70 -5.53 6.43
N PRO A 29 -21.40 -6.67 7.10
CA PRO A 29 -21.08 -7.89 6.41
C PRO A 29 -22.23 -8.23 5.47
N SER A 30 -21.94 -8.47 4.20
CA SER A 30 -22.97 -8.99 3.30
C SER A 30 -23.40 -10.36 3.86
N ASN A 31 -24.70 -10.58 4.08
CA ASN A 31 -25.23 -11.88 4.51
C ASN A 31 -25.16 -12.95 3.41
N ARG A 32 -24.40 -12.72 2.33
CA ARG A 32 -24.20 -13.72 1.27
C ARG A 32 -23.18 -14.73 1.75
N SER A 33 -23.52 -16.00 1.61
CA SER A 33 -22.60 -17.08 1.90
C SER A 33 -21.42 -17.01 0.91
N ILE A 34 -20.19 -17.28 1.38
CA ILE A 34 -18.98 -17.34 0.53
C ILE A 34 -19.21 -18.16 -0.76
N PRO A 35 -19.93 -19.31 -0.74
CA PRO A 35 -20.28 -20.05 -1.96
C PRO A 35 -21.08 -19.25 -3.00
N ASP A 36 -22.03 -18.40 -2.58
CA ASP A 36 -22.88 -17.63 -3.50
C ASP A 36 -22.11 -16.51 -4.22
N ILE A 37 -21.06 -16.00 -3.57
CA ILE A 37 -20.18 -14.96 -4.14
C ILE A 37 -19.21 -15.58 -5.15
N LEU A 38 -18.73 -16.80 -4.89
CA LEU A 38 -17.85 -17.55 -5.80
C LEU A 38 -18.59 -18.06 -7.06
N ALA A 39 -19.92 -18.19 -7.01
CA ALA A 39 -20.72 -18.75 -8.10
C ALA A 39 -21.00 -17.77 -9.26
N ASN A 40 -20.68 -16.47 -9.14
CA ASN A 40 -21.03 -15.48 -10.16
C ASN A 40 -19.79 -14.86 -10.85
N PRO A 41 -19.24 -15.52 -11.88
CA PRO A 41 -17.99 -15.12 -12.55
C PRO A 41 -18.10 -13.88 -13.45
N GLN A 42 -19.29 -13.29 -13.59
CA GLN A 42 -19.54 -12.19 -14.55
C GLN A 42 -19.38 -10.79 -13.99
N THR A 43 -19.03 -10.62 -12.71
CA THR A 43 -18.82 -9.28 -12.15
C THR A 43 -17.41 -8.81 -12.53
N PRO A 44 -17.24 -7.79 -13.39
CA PRO A 44 -15.92 -7.30 -13.75
C PRO A 44 -15.30 -6.63 -12.52
N SER A 45 -14.43 -7.35 -11.83
CA SER A 45 -13.59 -6.78 -10.79
C SER A 45 -12.39 -6.12 -11.45
N ASN A 46 -12.13 -4.87 -11.09
CA ASN A 46 -10.98 -4.11 -11.56
C ASN A 46 -10.22 -3.63 -10.32
N VAL A 47 -9.40 -4.51 -9.76
CA VAL A 47 -8.52 -4.20 -8.64
C VAL A 47 -7.26 -3.52 -9.19
N ILE A 48 -7.15 -2.21 -8.99
CA ILE A 48 -6.08 -1.38 -9.57
C ILE A 48 -5.30 -0.63 -8.49
N ASP A 49 -5.97 -0.33 -7.37
CA ASP A 49 -5.43 0.45 -6.27
C ASP A 49 -5.91 -0.11 -4.92
N ALA A 50 -5.42 0.47 -3.82
CA ALA A 50 -5.78 0.00 -2.49
C ALA A 50 -7.25 0.24 -2.12
N ALA A 51 -7.89 1.28 -2.67
CA ALA A 51 -9.30 1.56 -2.38
C ALA A 51 -10.20 0.51 -3.04
N THR A 52 -9.94 0.19 -4.30
CA THR A 52 -10.61 -0.87 -5.06
C THR A 52 -10.31 -2.25 -4.50
N ALA A 53 -9.07 -2.54 -4.09
CA ALA A 53 -8.72 -3.75 -3.36
C ALA A 53 -9.53 -3.90 -2.07
N ARG A 54 -9.71 -2.81 -1.32
CA ARG A 54 -10.51 -2.84 -0.09
C ARG A 54 -11.99 -3.05 -0.34
N ILE A 55 -12.53 -2.41 -1.37
CA ILE A 55 -13.93 -2.62 -1.74
C ILE A 55 -14.14 -4.08 -2.16
N GLU A 56 -13.23 -4.62 -2.97
CA GLU A 56 -13.31 -5.99 -3.48
C GLU A 56 -13.28 -7.02 -2.34
N LEU A 57 -12.28 -6.96 -1.46
CA LEU A 57 -12.14 -7.92 -0.37
C LEU A 57 -13.32 -7.79 0.64
N THR A 58 -13.74 -6.57 0.97
CA THR A 58 -14.89 -6.35 1.88
C THR A 58 -16.20 -6.87 1.26
N SER A 59 -16.40 -6.63 -0.04
CA SER A 59 -17.60 -7.10 -0.75
C SER A 59 -17.72 -8.62 -0.76
N ARG A 60 -16.60 -9.32 -0.62
CA ARG A 60 -16.51 -10.78 -0.58
C ARG A 60 -16.51 -11.36 0.83
N GLY A 61 -16.77 -10.53 1.84
CA GLY A 61 -16.81 -10.95 3.24
C GLY A 61 -15.43 -11.26 3.82
N MET A 62 -14.34 -10.93 3.13
CA MET A 62 -13.02 -11.00 3.72
C MET A 62 -12.85 -9.84 4.70
N LEU A 63 -12.52 -10.17 5.94
CA LEU A 63 -12.21 -9.17 6.96
C LEU A 63 -10.90 -8.49 6.57
N ILE A 64 -11.02 -7.27 6.02
CA ILE A 64 -9.85 -6.44 5.79
C ILE A 64 -9.47 -5.83 7.12
N PRO A 65 -8.25 -6.06 7.58
CA PRO A 65 -7.83 -5.49 8.84
C PRO A 65 -7.80 -3.97 8.75
N VAL A 66 -8.52 -3.34 9.67
CA VAL A 66 -8.51 -1.89 9.85
C VAL A 66 -7.17 -1.54 10.49
N SER A 67 -6.15 -1.27 9.67
CA SER A 67 -4.80 -0.86 10.07
C SER A 67 -4.22 -1.66 11.25
N GLY A 68 -3.59 -2.80 10.97
CA GLY A 68 -2.75 -3.48 11.97
C GLY A 68 -2.93 -4.98 12.15
N ALA A 69 -3.70 -5.70 11.34
CA ALA A 69 -3.49 -7.17 11.33
C ALA A 69 -2.17 -7.48 10.65
N SER A 70 -1.50 -8.50 11.18
CA SER A 70 -0.17 -8.85 10.73
C SER A 70 -0.23 -9.31 9.27
N ILE A 71 0.85 -9.00 8.55
CA ILE A 71 1.14 -9.56 7.23
C ILE A 71 0.88 -11.07 7.20
N GLU A 72 1.12 -11.76 8.33
CA GLU A 72 0.85 -13.19 8.50
C GLU A 72 -0.62 -13.54 8.23
N THR A 73 -1.59 -12.76 8.71
CA THR A 73 -3.02 -13.04 8.45
C THR A 73 -3.38 -12.89 6.97
N LEU A 74 -2.79 -11.92 6.27
CA LEU A 74 -2.98 -11.73 4.82
C LEU A 74 -2.30 -12.84 4.02
N VAL A 75 -1.11 -13.28 4.44
CA VAL A 75 -0.37 -14.38 3.83
C VAL A 75 -1.06 -15.72 4.08
N GLU A 76 -1.53 -15.99 5.29
CA GLU A 76 -2.33 -17.18 5.62
C GLU A 76 -3.61 -17.24 4.80
N SER A 77 -4.31 -16.10 4.67
CA SER A 77 -5.50 -16.00 3.82
C SER A 77 -5.18 -16.29 2.34
N LEU A 78 -4.04 -15.79 1.83
CA LEU A 78 -3.58 -16.07 0.47
C LEU A 78 -3.24 -17.56 0.27
N LEU A 79 -2.58 -18.16 1.26
CA LEU A 79 -2.14 -19.55 1.23
C LEU A 79 -3.34 -20.50 1.30
N GLU A 80 -4.27 -20.25 2.23
CA GLU A 80 -5.52 -21.01 2.36
C GLU A 80 -6.37 -20.91 1.09
N PHE A 81 -6.46 -19.71 0.51
CA PHE A 81 -7.20 -19.49 -0.72
C PHE A 81 -6.59 -20.20 -1.94
N THR A 82 -5.26 -20.19 -2.08
CA THR A 82 -4.57 -20.89 -3.17
C THR A 82 -4.63 -22.41 -3.05
N LEU A 83 -4.71 -22.95 -1.83
CA LEU A 83 -4.87 -24.39 -1.59
C LEU A 83 -6.29 -24.90 -1.88
N GLN A 84 -7.31 -24.06 -1.73
CA GLN A 84 -8.72 -24.44 -1.92
C GLN A 84 -9.23 -24.33 -3.37
N ALA A 85 -8.45 -23.73 -4.28
CA ALA A 85 -8.86 -23.44 -5.64
C ALA A 85 -8.08 -24.26 -6.68
N PRO A 86 -8.51 -25.49 -7.05
CA PRO A 86 -7.85 -26.33 -8.08
C PRO A 86 -7.97 -25.79 -9.52
N GLY A 87 -8.35 -24.52 -9.69
CA GLY A 87 -8.30 -23.77 -10.94
C GLY A 87 -8.34 -22.28 -10.62
N LEU A 88 -7.34 -21.52 -11.06
CA LEU A 88 -7.35 -20.06 -10.94
C LEU A 88 -8.41 -19.49 -11.88
N THR A 89 -9.55 -19.11 -11.32
CA THR A 89 -10.56 -18.31 -12.01
C THR A 89 -10.12 -16.84 -12.00
N ARG A 90 -10.69 -16.02 -12.87
CA ARG A 90 -10.46 -14.56 -12.87
C ARG A 90 -10.71 -13.94 -11.48
N LEU A 91 -11.74 -14.43 -10.81
CA LEU A 91 -12.12 -14.11 -9.44
C LEU A 91 -10.97 -14.34 -8.43
N HIS A 92 -10.22 -15.43 -8.61
CA HIS A 92 -9.07 -15.76 -7.77
C HIS A 92 -7.90 -14.82 -8.01
N THR A 93 -7.63 -14.49 -9.27
CA THR A 93 -6.59 -13.52 -9.64
C THR A 93 -6.86 -12.13 -9.04
N ASP A 94 -8.13 -11.70 -8.99
CA ASP A 94 -8.49 -10.40 -8.41
C ASP A 94 -8.34 -10.37 -6.88
N ILE A 95 -8.66 -11.47 -6.18
CA ILE A 95 -8.39 -11.60 -4.73
C ILE A 95 -6.89 -11.58 -4.44
N ILE A 96 -6.11 -12.36 -5.20
CA ILE A 96 -4.65 -12.41 -5.06
C ILE A 96 -4.04 -11.02 -5.29
N ARG A 97 -4.49 -10.31 -6.32
CA ARG A 97 -4.06 -8.94 -6.61
C ARG A 97 -4.43 -7.97 -5.49
N ALA A 98 -5.64 -8.06 -4.95
CA ALA A 98 -6.09 -7.21 -3.85
C ALA A 98 -5.27 -7.46 -2.57
N ILE A 99 -4.98 -8.73 -2.24
CA ILE A 99 -4.12 -9.09 -1.11
C ILE A 99 -2.70 -8.56 -1.31
N ALA A 100 -2.13 -8.69 -2.52
CA ALA A 100 -0.79 -8.20 -2.83
C ALA A 100 -0.67 -6.66 -2.64
N ILE A 101 -1.67 -5.90 -3.12
CA ILE A 101 -1.70 -4.44 -2.92
C ILE A 101 -1.80 -4.08 -1.43
N MET A 102 -2.61 -4.82 -0.67
CA MET A 102 -2.75 -4.59 0.78
C MET A 102 -1.47 -4.95 1.56
N LEU A 103 -0.74 -5.99 1.13
CA LEU A 103 0.55 -6.37 1.69
C LEU A 103 1.63 -5.31 1.43
N ASP A 104 1.69 -4.76 0.22
CA ASP A 104 2.63 -3.69 -0.13
C ASP A 104 2.40 -2.42 0.71
N GLN A 105 1.12 -2.04 0.91
CA GLN A 105 0.78 -0.95 1.82
C GLN A 105 1.16 -1.24 3.28
N ALA A 106 0.92 -2.47 3.74
CA ALA A 106 1.25 -2.85 5.11
C ALA A 106 2.77 -2.81 5.35
N ASP A 107 3.57 -3.26 4.39
CA ASP A 107 5.03 -3.19 4.45
C ASP A 107 5.54 -1.74 4.48
N TYR A 108 4.95 -0.85 3.66
CA TYR A 108 5.27 0.59 3.71
C TYR A 108 4.99 1.20 5.09
N VAL A 109 3.82 0.90 5.68
CA VAL A 109 3.45 1.39 7.02
C VAL A 109 4.38 0.84 8.10
N LEU A 110 4.73 -0.45 8.05
CA LEU A 110 5.66 -1.05 9.01
C LEU A 110 7.08 -0.47 8.89
N LYS A 111 7.56 -0.22 7.67
CA LYS A 111 8.84 0.47 7.43
C LYS A 111 8.82 1.88 8.00
N ALA A 112 7.76 2.65 7.72
CA ALA A 112 7.60 4.00 8.27
C ALA A 112 7.55 3.99 9.80
N GLN A 113 6.82 3.05 10.39
CA GLN A 113 6.73 2.90 11.85
C GLN A 113 8.06 2.48 12.48
N ARG A 114 8.82 1.58 11.84
CA ARG A 114 10.17 1.20 12.29
C ARG A 114 11.10 2.41 12.27
N ILE A 115 11.09 3.21 11.20
CA ILE A 115 11.88 4.44 11.11
C ILE A 115 11.48 5.43 12.20
N ALA A 116 10.18 5.63 12.43
CA ALA A 116 9.68 6.52 13.48
C ALA A 116 10.10 6.05 14.88
N ASN A 117 10.00 4.74 15.16
CA ASN A 117 10.41 4.16 16.44
C ASN A 117 11.91 4.29 16.69
N GLU A 118 12.73 3.97 15.70
CA GLU A 118 14.19 4.10 15.79
C GLU A 118 14.59 5.56 16.02
N THR A 119 13.99 6.48 15.27
CA THR A 119 14.21 7.92 15.42
C THR A 119 13.82 8.39 16.82
N THR A 120 12.66 7.96 17.31
CA THR A 120 12.17 8.31 18.66
C THR A 120 13.08 7.75 19.75
N LEU A 121 13.55 6.52 19.61
CA LEU A 121 14.46 5.88 20.56
C LEU A 121 15.78 6.65 20.66
N GLN A 122 16.36 7.01 19.51
CA GLN A 122 17.61 7.76 19.47
C GLN A 122 17.44 9.17 20.03
N MET A 123 16.37 9.89 19.65
CA MET A 123 16.06 11.21 20.19
C MET A 123 15.84 11.17 21.71
N SER A 124 15.09 10.17 22.21
CA SER A 124 14.87 9.99 23.65
C SER A 124 16.18 9.73 24.41
N GLY A 125 17.08 8.94 23.82
CA GLY A 125 18.42 8.71 24.37
C GLY A 125 19.26 9.98 24.45
N LEU A 126 19.11 10.89 23.49
CA LEU A 126 19.77 12.20 23.49
C LEU A 126 19.16 13.13 24.54
N PHE A 127 17.83 13.22 24.60
CA PHE A 127 17.14 14.05 25.60
C PHE A 127 17.46 13.61 27.03
N ASN A 128 17.43 12.31 27.33
CA ASN A 128 17.79 11.78 28.65
C ASN A 128 19.25 12.09 29.05
N ARG A 129 20.16 12.20 28.07
CA ARG A 129 21.55 12.60 28.34
C ARG A 129 21.64 14.10 28.63
N LEU A 130 20.91 14.90 27.89
CA LEU A 130 20.82 16.36 28.08
C LEU A 130 20.23 16.70 29.44
N GLU A 131 19.14 16.03 29.83
CA GLU A 131 18.49 16.19 31.13
C GLU A 131 19.46 15.89 32.29
N LYS A 132 20.17 14.75 32.24
CA LYS A 132 21.19 14.39 33.26
C LYS A 132 22.33 15.40 33.36
N LEU A 133 22.63 16.11 32.28
CA LEU A 133 23.68 17.14 32.28
C LEU A 133 23.17 18.44 32.90
N ILE A 134 21.93 18.82 32.60
CA ILE A 134 21.25 19.94 33.26
C ILE A 134 21.17 19.67 34.77
N ASP A 135 20.74 18.46 35.19
CA ASP A 135 20.67 18.08 36.60
C ASP A 135 22.03 18.15 37.30
N ARG A 136 23.10 17.68 36.63
CA ARG A 136 24.47 17.77 37.16
C ARG A 136 24.90 19.22 37.34
N GLN A 137 24.51 20.08 36.43
CA GLN A 137 24.87 21.49 36.45
C GLN A 137 24.11 22.26 37.55
N GLU A 138 22.83 21.97 37.73
CA GLU A 138 22.04 22.49 38.85
C GLU A 138 22.59 22.02 40.20
N ALA A 139 23.04 20.77 40.28
CA ALA A 139 23.70 20.25 41.47
C ALA A 139 25.03 20.96 41.77
N THR A 140 25.82 21.32 40.75
CA THR A 140 27.07 22.10 40.94
C THR A 140 26.83 23.58 41.27
N ASN A 141 25.71 24.14 40.85
CA ASN A 141 25.34 25.54 41.11
C ASN A 141 24.55 25.70 42.43
N SER A 142 24.29 24.62 43.16
CA SER A 142 23.66 24.69 44.47
C SER A 142 24.58 25.45 45.45
N PRO A 143 24.16 26.61 45.98
CA PRO A 143 25.06 27.51 46.68
C PRO A 143 25.42 26.94 48.05
N THR A 144 26.62 26.38 48.18
CA THR A 144 27.27 26.23 49.48
C THR A 144 27.75 27.61 49.95
N ASN A 145 26.90 28.30 50.71
CA ASN A 145 27.12 29.50 51.54
C ASN A 145 27.99 30.65 50.97
N PRO A 146 27.42 31.85 50.69
CA PRO A 146 28.20 33.03 50.35
C PRO A 146 28.79 33.68 51.61
N THR A 147 30.11 33.82 51.67
CA THR A 147 30.73 34.90 52.46
C THR A 147 31.35 35.91 51.50
N SER A 148 30.65 37.04 51.35
CA SER A 148 31.07 38.38 50.90
C SER A 148 32.07 38.55 49.75
N GLY A 149 31.61 39.27 48.71
CA GLY A 149 32.47 40.16 47.94
C GLY A 149 32.09 40.26 46.46
N ASN A 150 31.45 41.37 46.08
CA ASN A 150 31.22 41.78 44.70
C ASN A 150 32.50 41.67 43.84
N MET A 151 32.57 40.67 42.97
CA MET A 151 33.38 40.67 41.76
C MET A 151 32.51 40.12 40.63
N VAL A 152 32.53 40.78 39.47
CA VAL A 152 31.87 40.33 38.24
C VAL A 152 32.28 38.88 37.99
N ASN A 153 31.34 37.94 38.17
CA ASN A 153 31.64 36.51 38.27
C ASN A 153 32.16 35.97 36.93
N PRO A 154 33.43 35.52 36.84
CA PRO A 154 33.95 34.79 35.67
C PRO A 154 33.34 33.38 35.52
N GLN A 155 32.38 33.02 36.38
CA GLN A 155 31.72 31.72 36.37
C GLN A 155 30.65 31.60 35.26
N ASP A 156 30.03 32.69 34.82
CA ASP A 156 28.98 32.63 33.78
C ASP A 156 29.54 32.25 32.40
N SER A 157 30.74 32.70 32.04
CA SER A 157 31.38 32.28 30.77
C SER A 157 31.86 30.82 30.82
N SER A 158 32.36 30.38 31.98
CA SER A 158 32.78 28.99 32.20
C SER A 158 31.63 28.01 32.03
N ILE A 159 30.42 28.38 32.44
CA ILE A 159 29.23 27.55 32.31
C ILE A 159 28.83 27.40 30.84
N VAL A 160 28.82 28.50 30.09
CA VAL A 160 28.49 28.48 28.65
C VAL A 160 29.51 27.62 27.88
N ASP A 161 30.80 27.75 28.18
CA ASP A 161 31.84 26.96 27.53
C ASP A 161 31.72 25.46 27.86
N GLN A 162 31.34 25.12 29.10
CA GLN A 162 31.17 23.74 29.53
C GLN A 162 29.91 23.09 28.92
N VAL A 163 28.81 23.84 28.84
CA VAL A 163 27.59 23.43 28.12
C VAL A 163 27.89 23.26 26.63
N ALA A 164 28.60 24.20 26.00
CA ALA A 164 29.00 24.12 24.59
C ALA A 164 29.89 22.90 24.31
N ALA A 165 30.87 22.63 25.19
CA ALA A 165 31.77 21.48 25.06
C ALA A 165 31.03 20.13 25.15
N VAL A 166 29.90 20.07 25.85
CA VAL A 166 29.12 18.84 26.01
C VAL A 166 28.03 18.71 24.94
N ILE A 167 27.40 19.81 24.52
CA ILE A 167 26.37 19.81 23.47
C ILE A 167 26.98 19.59 22.09
N ALA A 168 28.15 20.16 21.80
CA ALA A 168 28.77 20.09 20.47
C ALA A 168 28.95 18.64 19.95
N PRO A 169 29.48 17.67 20.74
CA PRO A 169 29.58 16.28 20.29
C PRO A 169 28.22 15.59 20.07
N GLN A 170 27.15 16.02 20.76
CA GLN A 170 25.80 15.47 20.54
C GLN A 170 25.17 16.04 19.28
N MET A 171 25.34 17.35 19.02
CA MET A 171 24.89 17.99 17.79
C MET A 171 25.58 17.39 16.56
N GLU A 172 26.88 17.10 16.65
CA GLU A 172 27.61 16.42 15.57
C GLU A 172 27.02 15.04 15.24
N LYS A 173 26.62 14.27 16.26
CA LYS A 173 25.94 12.97 16.07
C LYS A 173 24.58 13.13 15.43
N VAL A 174 23.79 14.12 15.85
CA VAL A 174 22.49 14.43 15.24
C VAL A 174 22.65 14.82 13.79
N ILE A 175 23.62 15.67 13.46
CA ILE A 175 23.91 16.10 12.08
C ILE A 175 24.32 14.89 11.23
N THR A 176 25.23 14.06 11.74
CA THR A 176 25.71 12.86 11.03
C THR A 176 24.57 11.86 10.80
N PHE A 177 23.73 11.64 11.80
CA PHE A 177 22.56 10.77 11.70
C PHE A 177 21.56 11.32 10.69
N THR A 178 21.25 12.62 10.77
CA THR A 178 20.34 13.30 9.84
C THR A 178 20.84 13.16 8.41
N LYS A 179 22.15 13.36 8.18
CA LYS A 179 22.77 13.15 6.87
C LYS A 179 22.63 11.70 6.39
N THR A 180 22.92 10.73 7.24
CA THR A 180 22.77 9.30 6.91
C THR A 180 21.32 8.96 6.56
N LEU A 181 20.36 9.54 7.28
CA LEU A 181 18.93 9.38 7.03
C LEU A 181 18.51 10.01 5.69
N THR A 182 19.01 11.21 5.37
CA THR A 182 18.82 11.85 4.06
C THR A 182 19.40 11.00 2.94
N ASP A 183 20.63 10.48 3.11
CA ASP A 183 21.28 9.63 2.10
C ASP A 183 20.50 8.32 1.88
N THR A 184 20.02 7.71 2.97
CA THR A 184 19.20 6.49 2.92
C THR A 184 17.85 6.75 2.26
N LEU A 185 17.22 7.90 2.54
CA LEU A 185 15.98 8.31 1.90
C LEU A 185 16.18 8.51 0.40
N GLY A 186 17.27 9.16 -0.02
CA GLY A 186 17.62 9.32 -1.43
C GLY A 186 17.81 7.98 -2.15
N GLN A 187 18.50 7.01 -1.51
CA GLN A 187 18.65 5.65 -2.06
C GLN A 187 17.31 4.92 -2.17
N ALA A 188 16.41 5.10 -1.21
CA ALA A 188 15.08 4.50 -1.24
C ALA A 188 14.23 5.08 -2.38
N GLU A 189 14.28 6.40 -2.59
CA GLU A 189 13.61 7.08 -3.70
C GLU A 189 14.17 6.62 -5.06
N GLU A 190 15.48 6.50 -5.19
CA GLU A 190 16.12 5.99 -6.42
C GLU A 190 15.68 4.53 -6.71
N THR A 191 15.68 3.69 -5.68
CA THR A 191 15.20 2.30 -5.79
C THR A 191 13.73 2.25 -6.20
N GLN A 192 12.89 3.11 -5.62
CA GLN A 192 11.47 3.20 -5.98
C GLN A 192 11.28 3.62 -7.43
N CYS A 193 12.00 4.66 -7.89
CA CYS A 193 11.97 5.09 -9.28
C CYS A 193 12.40 3.97 -10.23
N SER A 194 13.45 3.21 -9.88
CA SER A 194 13.90 2.07 -10.67
C SER A 194 12.83 0.98 -10.77
N LEU A 195 12.15 0.65 -9.66
CA LEU A 195 11.09 -0.36 -9.62
C LEU A 195 9.86 0.06 -10.43
N ILE A 196 9.49 1.35 -10.38
CA ILE A 196 8.37 1.88 -11.19
C ILE A 196 8.68 1.72 -12.68
N ARG A 197 9.89 2.11 -13.11
CA ARG A 197 10.32 1.96 -14.50
C ARG A 197 10.33 0.50 -14.96
N GLU A 198 10.91 -0.40 -14.15
CA GLU A 198 10.94 -1.84 -14.48
C GLU A 198 9.53 -2.42 -14.61
N ARG A 199 8.60 -1.98 -13.75
CA ARG A 199 7.20 -2.37 -13.82
C ARG A 199 6.55 -1.90 -15.12
N GLU A 200 6.74 -0.64 -15.50
CA GLU A 200 6.19 -0.07 -16.74
C GLU A 200 6.72 -0.80 -17.98
N GLU A 201 8.02 -1.11 -18.02
CA GLU A 201 8.64 -1.90 -19.09
C GLU A 201 8.01 -3.30 -19.20
N LYS A 202 7.87 -4.01 -18.07
CA LYS A 202 7.24 -5.34 -18.04
C LYS A 202 5.76 -5.32 -18.41
N GLU A 203 5.04 -4.29 -18.01
CA GLU A 203 3.62 -4.11 -18.35
C GLU A 203 3.45 -3.90 -19.87
N GLN A 204 4.35 -3.13 -20.48
CA GLN A 204 4.37 -2.93 -21.92
C GLN A 204 4.70 -4.22 -22.68
N ASP A 205 5.70 -4.99 -22.22
CA ASP A 205 6.05 -6.29 -22.83
C ASP A 205 4.90 -7.30 -22.74
N LEU A 206 4.20 -7.33 -21.61
CA LEU A 206 3.02 -8.18 -21.40
C LEU A 206 1.90 -7.79 -22.34
N LYS A 207 1.65 -6.48 -22.49
CA LYS A 207 0.65 -5.95 -23.42
C LYS A 207 0.96 -6.37 -24.87
N THR A 208 2.19 -6.17 -25.34
CA THR A 208 2.61 -6.59 -26.69
C THR A 208 2.50 -8.10 -26.88
N SER A 209 2.82 -8.89 -25.86
CA SER A 209 2.65 -10.35 -25.92
C SER A 209 1.19 -10.76 -26.01
N ALA A 210 0.30 -10.08 -25.27
CA ALA A 210 -1.14 -10.33 -25.32
C ALA A 210 -1.73 -9.99 -26.70
N GLU A 211 -1.36 -8.85 -27.29
CA GLU A 211 -1.78 -8.45 -28.65
C GLU A 211 -1.38 -9.51 -29.69
N ARG A 212 -0.15 -10.04 -29.61
CA ARG A 212 0.31 -11.11 -30.51
C ARG A 212 -0.45 -12.42 -30.36
N ILE A 213 -0.85 -12.76 -29.14
CA ILE A 213 -1.67 -13.96 -28.89
C ILE A 213 -3.07 -13.78 -29.47
N GLU A 214 -3.65 -12.59 -29.33
CA GLU A 214 -4.95 -12.23 -29.92
C GLU A 214 -4.90 -12.33 -31.45
N GLU A 215 -3.90 -11.71 -32.09
CA GLU A 215 -3.69 -11.81 -33.56
C GLU A 215 -3.52 -13.27 -34.03
N ALA A 216 -2.78 -14.09 -33.29
CA ALA A 216 -2.60 -15.50 -33.61
C ALA A 216 -3.92 -16.28 -33.47
N ALA A 217 -4.70 -16.02 -32.43
CA ALA A 217 -5.99 -16.65 -32.21
C ALA A 217 -6.99 -16.32 -33.33
N ASP A 218 -7.04 -15.08 -33.77
CA ASP A 218 -7.87 -14.63 -34.90
C ASP A 218 -7.46 -15.33 -36.21
N ALA A 219 -6.15 -15.44 -36.47
CA ALA A 219 -5.64 -16.17 -37.63
C ALA A 219 -6.03 -17.66 -37.60
N PHE A 220 -5.95 -18.30 -36.43
CA PHE A 220 -6.41 -19.69 -36.27
C PHE A 220 -7.91 -19.83 -36.49
N TYR A 221 -8.71 -18.90 -35.98
CA TYR A 221 -10.16 -18.91 -36.15
C TYR A 221 -10.54 -18.84 -37.63
N HIS A 222 -9.94 -17.92 -38.39
CA HIS A 222 -10.17 -17.81 -39.84
C HIS A 222 -9.70 -19.07 -40.59
N SER A 223 -8.55 -19.64 -40.23
CA SER A 223 -8.07 -20.88 -40.85
C SER A 223 -9.01 -22.07 -40.58
N ALA A 224 -9.58 -22.14 -39.37
CA ALA A 224 -10.56 -23.17 -39.02
C ALA A 224 -11.87 -22.99 -39.80
N GLU A 225 -12.33 -21.76 -39.99
CA GLU A 225 -13.48 -21.42 -40.82
C GLU A 225 -13.27 -21.83 -42.28
N ASP A 226 -12.08 -21.54 -42.84
CA ASP A 226 -11.71 -21.96 -44.20
C ASP A 226 -11.71 -23.49 -44.35
N CYS A 227 -11.15 -24.21 -43.37
CA CYS A 227 -11.20 -25.68 -43.36
C CYS A 227 -12.63 -26.20 -43.30
N GLN A 228 -13.49 -25.60 -42.47
CA GLN A 228 -14.90 -25.95 -42.39
C GLN A 228 -15.62 -25.73 -43.72
N ASN A 229 -15.34 -24.60 -44.40
CA ASN A 229 -15.92 -24.28 -45.69
C ASN A 229 -15.44 -25.25 -46.78
N ALA A 230 -14.14 -25.59 -46.80
CA ALA A 230 -13.59 -26.61 -47.71
C ALA A 230 -14.24 -27.98 -47.49
N MET A 231 -14.41 -28.41 -46.23
CA MET A 231 -15.12 -29.66 -45.93
C MET A 231 -16.55 -29.63 -46.46
N LYS A 232 -17.31 -28.56 -46.21
CA LYS A 232 -18.69 -28.41 -46.72
C LYS A 232 -18.77 -28.50 -48.26
N LEU A 233 -17.79 -27.96 -48.97
CA LEU A 233 -17.72 -28.04 -50.44
C LEU A 233 -17.39 -29.45 -50.94
N LEU A 234 -16.57 -30.20 -50.20
CA LEU A 234 -16.15 -31.55 -50.60
C LEU A 234 -17.17 -32.63 -50.24
N THR A 235 -17.96 -32.45 -49.17
CA THR A 235 -18.93 -33.45 -48.69
C THR A 235 -19.87 -33.98 -49.80
N PRO A 236 -20.53 -33.15 -50.63
CA PRO A 236 -21.42 -33.67 -51.67
C PRO A 236 -20.71 -34.50 -52.74
N SER A 237 -19.45 -34.16 -53.04
CA SER A 237 -18.64 -34.91 -54.01
C SER A 237 -18.26 -36.29 -53.46
N LEU A 238 -17.91 -36.35 -52.16
CA LEU A 238 -17.63 -37.60 -51.46
C LEU A 238 -18.88 -38.48 -51.38
N ASP A 239 -20.04 -37.91 -51.03
CA ASP A 239 -21.31 -38.63 -50.97
C ASP A 239 -21.71 -39.20 -52.35
N SER A 240 -21.53 -38.42 -53.42
CA SER A 240 -21.77 -38.87 -54.79
C SER A 240 -20.84 -40.03 -55.19
N ALA A 241 -19.55 -39.93 -54.87
CA ALA A 241 -18.59 -41.00 -55.12
C ALA A 241 -18.96 -42.28 -54.35
N GLN A 242 -19.35 -42.15 -53.07
CA GLN A 242 -19.77 -43.28 -52.25
C GLN A 242 -21.03 -43.96 -52.81
N ASN A 243 -22.03 -43.17 -53.21
CA ASN A 243 -23.25 -43.70 -53.83
C ASN A 243 -22.95 -44.48 -55.12
N LYS A 244 -22.03 -43.99 -55.94
CA LYS A 244 -21.60 -44.68 -57.15
C LYS A 244 -20.88 -46.00 -56.84
N ILE A 245 -19.99 -46.03 -55.85
CA ILE A 245 -19.32 -47.26 -55.41
C ILE A 245 -20.35 -48.29 -54.93
N ASN A 246 -21.31 -47.88 -54.12
CA ASN A 246 -22.37 -48.75 -53.63
C ASN A 246 -23.19 -49.35 -54.79
N SER A 247 -23.50 -48.55 -55.82
CA SER A 247 -24.24 -49.01 -57.00
C SER A 247 -23.47 -50.03 -57.86
N LEU A 248 -22.13 -50.02 -57.82
CA LEU A 248 -21.29 -50.96 -58.56
C LEU A 248 -21.10 -52.30 -57.82
N SER A 249 -21.43 -52.35 -56.53
CA SER A 249 -21.22 -53.53 -55.68
C SER A 249 -22.44 -54.46 -55.64
N THR A 250 -23.58 -54.02 -56.17
CA THR A 250 -24.84 -54.78 -56.36
C THR A 250 -24.98 -55.28 -57.78
#